data_AF-A0A962PB40-F1
#
_entry.id   AF-A0A962PB40-F1
#
_cell.length_a   1.000
_cell.length_b   1.000
_cell.length_c   1.000
_cell.angle_alpha   90.00
_cell.angle_beta   90.00
_cell.angle_gamma   90.00
#
_symmetry.space_group_name_H-M   'P 1'
#
loop_
_entity.id
_entity.type
_entity.pdbx_description
1 polymer ?
#
loop_
_entity_poly.entity_id
_entity_poly.type
_entity_poly.pdbx_seq_one_letter_code
_entity_poly.pdbx_strand_id
1 'polypeptide(L)'
;VVYANTSAAVKARSDWVVTSSIGLDVVEHLADRGEKILWAPDKHLGSYIQQKTGADMLLWDGACIVHEEFRFRGLQDMRKLYPHAAVLAHPESPQPVLELADFVGSTSQMIKAAQEMPHDTFIVATDKGIFHRMRQLVPDTTFIAAPTVGTGATCRSCAHCPWMAMNSLPRLHDALRDESQEIVVDRELGVRAMVPLQRMLDFARDQQLSTRGSA
;
A
#
# COMPACT_ATOMS: atom_id res chain seq x y z
N VAL A 1 -5.52 -13.67 8.48
CA VAL A 1 -5.76 -12.39 7.78
C VAL A 1 -4.78 -12.28 6.61
N VAL A 2 -5.24 -12.01 5.40
CA VAL A 2 -4.37 -11.84 4.23
C VAL A 2 -4.58 -10.49 3.57
N TYR A 3 -3.51 -9.87 3.10
CA TYR A 3 -3.57 -8.64 2.33
C TYR A 3 -4.17 -8.90 0.94
N ALA A 4 -4.82 -7.90 0.35
CA ALA A 4 -5.45 -7.95 -0.95
C ALA A 4 -4.46 -8.33 -2.07
N ASN A 5 -3.17 -8.06 -1.90
CA ASN A 5 -2.10 -8.42 -2.83
C ASN A 5 -1.73 -9.91 -2.70
N THR A 6 -2.71 -10.78 -2.95
CA THR A 6 -2.63 -12.25 -2.88
C THR A 6 -3.48 -12.86 -3.98
N SER A 7 -3.23 -14.12 -4.33
CA SER A 7 -4.06 -14.84 -5.32
C SER A 7 -5.46 -15.14 -4.78
N ALA A 8 -6.43 -15.39 -5.67
CA ALA A 8 -7.75 -15.89 -5.29
C ALA A 8 -7.66 -17.20 -4.49
N ALA A 9 -6.69 -18.05 -4.82
CA ALA A 9 -6.40 -19.29 -4.09
C ALA A 9 -6.04 -19.05 -2.61
N VAL A 10 -5.24 -18.01 -2.33
CA VAL A 10 -4.90 -17.65 -0.95
C VAL A 10 -6.11 -17.03 -0.25
N LYS A 11 -6.84 -16.13 -0.93
CA LYS A 11 -8.08 -15.54 -0.38
C LYS A 11 -9.08 -16.61 0.03
N ALA A 12 -9.34 -17.61 -0.83
CA ALA A 12 -10.27 -18.70 -0.56
C ALA A 12 -9.92 -19.58 0.67
N ARG A 13 -8.70 -19.46 1.22
CA ARG A 13 -8.23 -20.18 2.41
C ARG A 13 -8.12 -19.27 3.64
N SER A 14 -8.49 -18.00 3.51
CA SER A 14 -8.33 -16.99 4.55
C SER A 14 -9.65 -16.63 5.20
N ASP A 15 -9.61 -16.24 6.47
CA ASP A 15 -10.79 -15.73 7.19
C ASP A 15 -11.09 -14.27 6.88
N TRP A 16 -10.07 -13.51 6.50
CA TRP A 16 -10.15 -12.08 6.27
C TRP A 16 -9.21 -11.69 5.14
N VAL A 17 -9.73 -10.89 4.21
CA VAL A 17 -8.92 -10.09 3.29
C VAL A 17 -8.86 -8.66 3.86
N VAL A 18 -7.73 -7.98 3.73
CA VAL A 18 -7.59 -6.57 4.11
C VAL A 18 -6.85 -5.80 3.04
N THR A 19 -6.95 -4.47 3.07
CA THR A 19 -6.08 -3.55 2.32
C THR A 19 -5.19 -2.77 3.29
N SER A 20 -4.22 -2.00 2.79
CA SER A 20 -3.37 -1.16 3.64
C SER A 20 -4.15 -0.05 4.36
N SER A 21 -5.37 0.28 3.91
CA SER A 21 -6.21 1.30 4.52
C SER A 21 -7.08 0.80 5.68
N ILE A 22 -7.30 -0.52 5.82
CA ILE A 22 -8.20 -1.11 6.82
C ILE A 22 -7.53 -2.21 7.65
N GLY A 23 -6.31 -2.64 7.28
CA GLY A 23 -5.63 -3.75 7.95
C GLY A 23 -5.39 -3.50 9.43
N LEU A 24 -5.16 -2.25 9.83
CA LEU A 24 -5.02 -1.86 11.23
C LEU A 24 -6.31 -2.10 12.01
N ASP A 25 -7.43 -1.52 11.54
CA ASP A 25 -8.73 -1.58 12.21
C ASP A 25 -9.24 -3.02 12.36
N VAL A 26 -9.06 -3.84 11.31
CA VAL A 26 -9.47 -5.26 11.34
C VAL A 26 -8.62 -6.04 12.34
N VAL A 27 -7.31 -5.83 12.37
CA VAL A 27 -6.44 -6.56 13.30
C VAL A 27 -6.67 -6.13 14.74
N GLU A 28 -6.89 -4.84 15.00
CA GLU A 28 -7.29 -4.32 16.31
C GLU A 28 -8.60 -4.98 16.79
N HIS A 29 -9.63 -5.01 15.95
CA HIS A 29 -10.90 -5.68 16.25
C HIS A 29 -10.73 -7.17 16.62
N LEU A 30 -9.85 -7.88 15.93
CA LEU A 30 -9.58 -9.30 16.19
C LEU A 30 -8.74 -9.49 17.46
N ALA A 31 -7.79 -8.60 17.71
CA ALA A 31 -6.96 -8.61 18.91
C ALA A 31 -7.78 -8.34 20.18
N ASP A 32 -8.74 -7.41 20.13
CA ASP A 32 -9.69 -7.12 21.22
C ASP A 32 -10.54 -8.34 21.60
N ARG A 33 -10.72 -9.27 20.66
CA ARG A 33 -11.41 -10.54 20.85
C ARG A 33 -10.48 -11.68 21.31
N GLY A 34 -9.19 -11.38 21.52
CA GLY A 34 -8.18 -12.35 21.92
C GLY A 34 -7.77 -13.33 20.81
N GLU A 35 -8.03 -13.01 19.54
CA GLU A 35 -7.67 -13.88 18.43
C GLU A 35 -6.17 -13.78 18.09
N LYS A 36 -5.57 -14.93 17.77
CA LYS A 36 -4.20 -15.01 17.22
C LYS A 36 -4.25 -14.98 15.71
N ILE A 37 -3.32 -14.27 15.08
CA ILE A 37 -3.45 -13.92 13.67
C ILE A 37 -2.28 -14.46 12.85
N LEU A 38 -2.59 -15.29 11.85
CA LEU A 38 -1.67 -15.55 10.74
C LEU A 38 -1.79 -14.40 9.73
N TRP A 39 -0.67 -13.76 9.40
CA TRP A 39 -0.61 -12.62 8.49
C TRP A 39 0.22 -12.93 7.24
N ALA A 40 -0.31 -12.56 6.07
CA ALA A 40 0.40 -12.70 4.81
C ALA A 40 -0.02 -11.63 3.78
N PRO A 41 0.80 -11.34 2.75
CA PRO A 41 2.16 -11.82 2.57
C PRO A 41 3.22 -10.81 3.02
N ASP A 42 2.86 -9.54 3.23
CA ASP A 42 3.82 -8.45 3.42
C ASP A 42 4.20 -8.29 4.90
N LYS A 43 5.46 -8.60 5.21
CA LYS A 43 6.01 -8.56 6.56
C LYS A 43 6.14 -7.15 7.12
N HIS A 44 6.32 -6.14 6.26
CA HIS A 44 6.48 -4.76 6.70
C HIS A 44 5.14 -4.18 7.15
N LEU A 45 4.09 -4.35 6.35
CA LEU A 45 2.72 -3.99 6.75
C LEU A 45 2.27 -4.80 7.97
N GLY A 46 2.58 -6.10 8.00
CA GLY A 46 2.31 -6.95 9.16
C GLY A 46 3.01 -6.47 10.43
N SER A 47 4.31 -6.14 10.34
CA SER A 47 5.09 -5.61 11.47
C SER A 47 4.58 -4.25 11.93
N TYR A 48 4.20 -3.37 11.01
CA TYR A 48 3.60 -2.08 11.32
C TYR A 48 2.30 -2.25 12.12
N ILE A 49 1.39 -3.11 11.64
CA ILE A 49 0.13 -3.39 12.34
C ILE A 49 0.38 -4.03 13.71
N GLN A 50 1.29 -5.01 13.79
CA GLN A 50 1.66 -5.66 15.05
C GLN A 50 2.18 -4.65 16.09
N GLN A 51 3.05 -3.73 15.69
CA GLN A 51 3.57 -2.70 16.60
C GLN A 51 2.48 -1.72 17.07
N LYS A 52 1.52 -1.38 16.20
CA LYS A 52 0.45 -0.44 16.54
C LYS A 52 -0.63 -1.05 17.43
N THR A 53 -0.94 -2.33 17.24
CA THR A 53 -2.04 -3.02 17.93
C THR A 53 -1.58 -3.87 19.12
N GLY A 54 -0.31 -4.29 19.14
CA GLY A 54 0.19 -5.26 20.12
C GLY A 54 -0.32 -6.69 19.89
N ALA A 55 -0.93 -6.98 18.74
CA ALA A 55 -1.56 -8.27 18.46
C ALA A 55 -0.55 -9.44 18.39
N ASP A 56 -0.98 -10.64 18.81
CA ASP A 56 -0.23 -11.89 18.65
C ASP A 56 -0.32 -12.35 17.19
N MET A 57 0.69 -11.98 16.40
CA MET A 57 0.75 -12.19 14.95
C MET A 57 1.95 -13.05 14.54
N LEU A 58 1.70 -14.04 13.69
CA LEU A 58 2.73 -14.76 12.94
C LEU A 58 2.78 -14.23 11.50
N LEU A 59 3.91 -13.67 11.10
CA LEU A 59 4.08 -12.96 9.83
C LEU A 59 4.75 -13.86 8.78
N TRP A 60 4.15 -13.92 7.59
CA TRP A 60 4.80 -14.51 6.41
C TRP A 60 5.94 -13.60 5.92
N ASP A 61 7.09 -14.20 5.56
CA ASP A 61 8.28 -13.46 5.10
C ASP A 61 8.20 -13.12 3.60
N GLY A 62 7.25 -12.26 3.25
CA GLY A 62 7.17 -11.62 1.93
C GLY A 62 7.30 -10.10 2.04
N ALA A 63 7.67 -9.44 0.96
CA ALA A 63 7.77 -7.98 0.89
C ALA A 63 7.53 -7.49 -0.54
N CYS A 64 7.05 -6.25 -0.68
CA CYS A 64 7.01 -5.56 -1.95
C CYS A 64 8.43 -5.10 -2.37
N ILE A 65 8.90 -5.55 -3.54
CA ILE A 65 10.23 -5.19 -4.05
C ILE A 65 10.42 -3.66 -4.17
N VAL A 66 9.36 -2.92 -4.51
CA VAL A 66 9.43 -1.47 -4.72
C VAL A 66 9.64 -0.76 -3.38
N HIS A 67 8.93 -1.18 -2.34
CA HIS A 67 8.99 -0.55 -1.03
C HIS A 67 10.22 -0.99 -0.22
N GLU A 68 10.71 -2.21 -0.41
CA GLU A 68 11.93 -2.70 0.23
C GLU A 68 13.20 -1.97 -0.26
N GLU A 69 13.14 -1.36 -1.45
CA GLU A 69 14.25 -0.59 -1.99
C GLU A 69 14.44 0.78 -1.29
N PHE A 70 13.47 1.31 -0.54
CA PHE A 70 13.64 2.59 0.14
C PHE A 70 14.77 2.53 1.18
N ARG A 71 15.66 3.53 1.15
CA ARG A 71 16.83 3.58 2.04
C ARG A 71 16.66 4.65 3.10
N PHE A 72 16.74 4.22 4.36
CA PHE A 72 16.80 5.10 5.53
C PHE A 72 17.81 6.25 5.36
N ARG A 73 19.05 5.91 4.99
CA ARG A 73 20.13 6.91 4.82
C ARG A 73 19.80 7.93 3.74
N GLY A 74 19.31 7.47 2.58
CA GLY A 74 18.94 8.38 1.48
C GLY A 74 17.79 9.30 1.88
N LEU A 75 16.78 8.79 2.58
CA LEU A 75 15.68 9.59 3.09
C LEU A 75 16.15 10.59 4.16
N GLN A 76 17.05 10.17 5.05
CA GLN A 76 17.66 11.04 6.06
C GLN A 76 18.45 12.19 5.42
N ASP A 77 19.19 11.92 4.34
CA ASP A 77 19.92 12.96 3.60
C ASP A 77 18.96 13.89 2.85
N MET A 78 17.87 13.37 2.29
CA MET A 78 16.82 14.22 1.71
C MET A 78 16.15 15.12 2.74
N ARG A 79 15.89 14.66 3.97
CA ARG A 79 15.36 15.53 5.03
C ARG A 79 16.32 16.67 5.40
N LYS A 80 17.64 16.46 5.29
CA LYS A 80 18.62 17.54 5.48
C LYS A 80 18.59 18.55 4.34
N LEU A 81 18.39 18.08 3.11
CA LEU A 81 18.29 18.93 1.91
C LEU A 81 16.98 19.72 1.85
N TYR A 82 15.89 19.13 2.35
CA TYR A 82 14.55 19.71 2.37
C TYR A 82 14.00 19.72 3.80
N PRO A 83 14.53 20.58 4.70
CA PRO A 83 14.19 20.57 6.12
C PRO A 83 12.72 20.94 6.42
N HIS A 84 12.06 21.61 5.48
CA HIS A 84 10.65 22.00 5.59
C HIS A 84 9.68 21.01 4.93
N ALA A 85 10.20 20.01 4.22
CA ALA A 85 9.35 19.03 3.55
C ALA A 85 8.86 17.97 4.53
N ALA A 86 7.58 17.63 4.45
CA ALA A 86 7.04 16.48 5.16
C ALA A 86 7.24 15.18 4.41
N VAL A 87 7.46 14.10 5.14
CA VAL A 87 7.68 12.76 4.60
C VAL A 87 6.40 11.94 4.69
N LEU A 88 5.88 11.51 3.55
CA LEU A 88 4.76 10.58 3.45
C LEU A 88 5.30 9.19 3.08
N ALA A 89 5.00 8.15 3.85
CA ALA A 89 5.45 6.79 3.57
C ALA A 89 4.31 5.77 3.53
N HIS A 90 4.45 4.76 2.67
CA HIS A 90 3.54 3.62 2.67
C HIS A 90 3.95 2.60 3.75
N PRO A 91 3.01 1.98 4.50
CA PRO A 91 3.32 1.02 5.57
C PRO A 91 4.02 -0.28 5.10
N GLU A 92 4.09 -0.54 3.79
CA GLU A 92 4.93 -1.60 3.21
C GLU A 92 6.43 -1.25 3.21
N SER A 93 6.81 -0.03 3.62
CA SER A 93 8.22 0.37 3.70
C SER A 93 8.91 -0.22 4.95
N PRO A 94 10.23 -0.45 4.91
CA PRO A 94 10.99 -0.90 6.07
C PRO A 94 10.84 0.02 7.29
N GLN A 95 10.87 -0.55 8.50
CA GLN A 95 10.67 0.18 9.76
C GLN A 95 11.51 1.47 9.88
N PRO A 96 12.82 1.49 9.57
CA PRO A 96 13.59 2.72 9.68
C PRO A 96 13.04 3.86 8.79
N VAL A 97 12.49 3.53 7.62
CA VAL A 97 11.86 4.51 6.72
C VAL A 97 10.58 5.06 7.36
N LEU A 98 9.77 4.20 7.98
CA LEU A 98 8.54 4.60 8.66
C LEU A 98 8.81 5.53 9.86
N GLU A 99 9.92 5.32 10.58
CA GLU A 99 10.33 6.17 11.70
C GLU A 99 10.74 7.60 11.27
N LEU A 100 11.10 7.79 10.00
CA LEU A 100 11.40 9.10 9.43
C LEU A 100 10.17 9.80 8.84
N ALA A 101 9.03 9.11 8.74
CA ALA A 101 7.84 9.61 8.10
C ALA A 101 6.99 10.48 9.05
N ASP A 102 6.54 11.63 8.54
CA ASP A 102 5.58 12.49 9.24
C ASP A 102 4.15 11.94 9.10
N PHE A 103 3.89 11.15 8.06
CA PHE A 103 2.64 10.41 7.88
C PHE A 103 2.87 9.03 7.26
N VAL A 104 2.21 8.01 7.82
CA VAL A 104 2.21 6.64 7.29
C VAL A 104 0.79 6.22 6.94
N GLY A 105 0.57 5.77 5.70
CA GLY A 105 -0.74 5.30 5.27
C GLY A 105 -0.78 4.75 3.86
N SER A 106 -1.95 4.24 3.45
CA SER A 106 -2.22 3.82 2.07
C SER A 106 -2.07 4.99 1.08
N THR A 107 -1.90 4.69 -0.21
CA THR A 107 -1.86 5.68 -1.30
C THR A 107 -2.99 6.72 -1.20
N SER A 108 -4.22 6.28 -0.96
CA SER A 108 -5.37 7.19 -0.83
C SER A 108 -5.28 8.07 0.42
N GLN A 109 -4.82 7.51 1.55
CA GLN A 109 -4.61 8.25 2.79
C GLN A 109 -3.47 9.27 2.65
N MET A 110 -2.39 8.94 1.93
CA MET A 110 -1.29 9.86 1.65
C MET A 110 -1.73 11.03 0.76
N ILE A 111 -2.57 10.79 -0.26
CA ILE A 111 -3.16 11.84 -1.09
C ILE A 111 -4.05 12.77 -0.25
N LYS A 112 -4.81 12.20 0.69
CA LYS A 112 -5.64 12.99 1.62
C LYS A 112 -4.75 13.82 2.56
N ALA A 113 -3.72 13.23 3.14
CA ALA A 113 -2.76 13.93 4.00
C ALA A 113 -2.10 15.11 3.27
N ALA A 114 -1.72 14.95 2.00
CA ALA A 114 -1.16 16.04 1.20
C ALA A 114 -2.11 17.23 0.97
N GLN A 115 -3.43 17.04 1.07
CA GLN A 115 -4.44 18.11 0.98
C GLN A 115 -4.66 18.82 2.33
N GLU A 116 -4.41 18.13 3.43
CA GLU A 116 -4.76 18.58 4.79
C GLU A 116 -3.56 19.13 5.56
N MET A 117 -2.35 18.63 5.28
CA MET A 117 -1.12 19.06 5.94
C MET A 117 -0.67 20.44 5.43
N PRO A 118 -0.11 21.30 6.29
CA PRO A 118 0.21 22.70 5.95
C PRO A 118 1.51 22.87 5.14
N HIS A 119 2.07 21.80 4.57
CA HIS A 119 3.37 21.83 3.92
C HIS A 119 3.24 22.10 2.41
N ASP A 120 4.17 22.88 1.87
CA ASP A 120 4.27 23.16 0.44
C ASP A 120 5.08 22.11 -0.32
N THR A 121 5.83 21.27 0.41
CA THR A 121 6.75 20.28 -0.14
C THR A 121 6.59 18.95 0.59
N PHE A 122 6.48 17.86 -0.17
CA PHE A 122 6.43 16.51 0.37
C PHE A 122 7.47 15.60 -0.28
N ILE A 123 8.16 14.82 0.55
CA ILE A 123 8.97 13.68 0.14
C ILE A 123 8.08 12.44 0.26
N VAL A 124 7.92 11.68 -0.82
CA VAL A 124 6.95 10.58 -0.88
C VAL A 124 7.66 9.26 -1.11
N ALA A 125 7.57 8.36 -0.14
CA ALA A 125 8.10 7.00 -0.16
C ALA A 125 6.98 6.00 -0.53
N THR A 126 6.61 6.00 -1.81
CA THR A 126 5.72 5.01 -2.44
C THR A 126 5.94 5.00 -3.96
N ASP A 127 5.14 4.24 -4.72
CA ASP A 127 5.21 4.22 -6.19
C ASP A 127 4.95 5.61 -6.81
N LYS A 128 5.77 5.98 -7.80
CA LYS A 128 5.73 7.29 -8.47
C LYS A 128 4.44 7.59 -9.22
N GLY A 129 3.66 6.57 -9.59
CA GLY A 129 2.38 6.74 -10.29
C GLY A 129 1.40 7.63 -9.53
N ILE A 130 1.52 7.69 -8.20
CA ILE A 130 0.70 8.54 -7.33
C ILE A 130 0.87 10.04 -7.62
N PHE A 131 2.03 10.48 -8.14
CA PHE A 131 2.35 11.90 -8.32
C PHE A 131 1.45 12.60 -9.32
N HIS A 132 1.00 11.88 -10.34
CA HIS A 132 0.05 12.44 -11.29
C HIS A 132 -1.24 12.83 -10.57
N ARG A 133 -1.77 11.94 -9.72
CA ARG A 133 -2.99 12.20 -8.98
C ARG A 133 -2.81 13.26 -7.89
N MET A 134 -1.67 13.25 -7.20
CA MET A 134 -1.34 14.26 -6.19
C MET A 134 -1.30 15.67 -6.80
N ARG A 135 -0.62 15.86 -7.95
CA ARG A 135 -0.56 17.15 -8.64
C ARG A 135 -1.90 17.62 -9.20
N GLN A 136 -2.81 16.70 -9.54
CA GLN A 136 -4.17 17.08 -9.95
C GLN A 136 -4.99 17.66 -8.78
N LEU A 137 -4.78 17.16 -7.57
CA LEU A 137 -5.58 17.53 -6.39
C LEU A 137 -4.94 18.69 -5.60
N VAL A 138 -3.61 18.78 -5.61
CA VAL A 138 -2.84 19.82 -4.91
C VAL A 138 -1.75 20.35 -5.86
N PRO A 139 -2.11 21.21 -6.84
CA PRO A 139 -1.21 21.60 -7.93
C PRO A 139 -0.06 22.50 -7.49
N ASP A 140 -0.24 23.28 -6.42
CA ASP A 140 0.76 24.24 -5.92
C ASP A 140 1.82 23.58 -5.03
N THR A 141 1.66 22.30 -4.72
CA THR A 141 2.54 21.53 -3.84
C THR A 141 3.66 20.83 -4.62
N THR A 142 4.88 20.91 -4.10
CA THR A 142 6.05 20.23 -4.64
C THR A 142 6.15 18.80 -4.12
N PHE A 143 6.09 17.81 -5.02
CA PHE A 143 6.25 16.39 -4.68
C PHE A 143 7.59 15.85 -5.15
N ILE A 144 8.37 15.30 -4.22
CA ILE A 144 9.70 14.74 -4.44
C ILE A 144 9.65 13.23 -4.14
N ALA A 145 10.15 12.40 -5.05
CA ALA A 145 10.23 10.95 -4.81
C ALA A 145 11.33 10.64 -3.80
N ALA A 146 11.02 9.82 -2.79
CA ALA A 146 12.03 9.27 -1.90
C ALA A 146 13.02 8.37 -2.67
N PRO A 147 14.25 8.22 -2.18
CA PRO A 147 15.30 7.52 -2.90
C PRO A 147 15.18 6.00 -2.71
N THR A 148 15.28 5.26 -3.81
CA THR A 148 15.33 3.78 -3.83
C THR A 148 16.74 3.28 -4.21
N VAL A 149 16.96 1.97 -4.30
CA VAL A 149 18.24 1.40 -4.71
C VAL A 149 18.56 1.73 -6.17
N GLY A 150 19.81 2.11 -6.43
CA GLY A 150 20.37 2.26 -7.77
C GLY A 150 21.90 2.26 -7.71
N THR A 151 22.55 1.49 -8.56
CA THR A 151 24.01 1.43 -8.71
C THR A 151 24.54 2.73 -9.36
N GLY A 152 25.39 3.46 -8.65
CA GLY A 152 26.16 4.60 -9.18
C GLY A 152 25.76 5.97 -8.66
N ALA A 153 26.67 6.95 -8.80
CA ALA A 153 26.58 8.33 -8.30
C ALA A 153 25.46 9.20 -8.93
N THR A 154 24.53 8.59 -9.64
CA THR A 154 23.38 9.21 -10.32
C THR A 154 22.09 8.48 -9.99
N CYS A 155 21.94 8.05 -8.73
CA CYS A 155 20.72 7.41 -8.24
C CYS A 155 19.53 8.37 -8.35
N ARG A 156 18.77 8.29 -9.45
CA ARG A 156 17.42 8.84 -9.56
C ARG A 156 16.47 7.73 -9.12
N SER A 157 15.83 7.92 -7.97
CA SER A 157 14.71 7.12 -7.43
C SER A 157 14.03 6.28 -8.51
N CYS A 158 14.05 4.97 -8.42
CA CYS A 158 13.42 4.03 -9.34
C CYS A 158 12.12 3.44 -8.77
N ALA A 159 11.47 4.09 -7.79
CA ALA A 159 10.19 3.68 -7.17
C ALA A 159 9.05 3.49 -8.20
N HIS A 160 9.12 2.41 -8.94
CA HIS A 160 8.38 2.14 -10.16
C HIS A 160 8.10 0.64 -10.20
N CYS A 161 6.84 0.27 -10.00
CA CYS A 161 6.42 -1.11 -10.10
C CYS A 161 6.42 -1.56 -11.58
N PRO A 162 7.30 -2.50 -11.99
CA PRO A 162 7.38 -2.94 -13.39
C PRO A 162 6.08 -3.60 -13.86
N TRP A 163 5.33 -4.22 -12.94
CA TRP A 163 4.07 -4.87 -13.26
C TRP A 163 2.94 -3.86 -13.50
N MET A 164 2.88 -2.77 -12.72
CA MET A 164 1.90 -1.70 -12.97
C MET A 164 2.16 -1.01 -14.32
N ALA A 165 3.43 -0.88 -14.71
CA ALA A 165 3.84 -0.28 -15.97
C ALA A 165 3.52 -1.13 -17.21
N MET A 166 3.08 -2.38 -17.05
CA MET A 166 2.66 -3.23 -18.16
C MET A 166 1.37 -2.74 -18.84
N ASN A 167 0.60 -1.88 -18.16
CA ASN A 167 -0.60 -1.25 -18.71
C ASN A 167 -0.20 0.00 -19.50
N SER A 168 -0.24 -0.10 -20.83
CA SER A 168 0.09 0.99 -21.75
C SER A 168 -1.11 1.36 -22.62
N LEU A 169 -1.12 2.58 -23.18
CA LEU A 169 -2.20 3.03 -24.07
C LEU A 169 -2.43 2.10 -25.27
N PRO A 170 -1.39 1.60 -25.97
CA PRO A 170 -1.59 0.61 -27.04
C PRO A 170 -2.23 -0.68 -26.56
N ARG A 171 -1.78 -1.22 -25.42
CA ARG A 171 -2.35 -2.46 -24.85
C ARG A 171 -3.79 -2.28 -24.40
N LEU A 172 -4.13 -1.13 -23.82
CA LEU A 172 -5.50 -0.79 -23.46
C LEU A 172 -6.39 -0.69 -24.70
N HIS A 173 -5.89 -0.02 -25.75
CA HIS A 173 -6.59 0.07 -27.03
C HIS A 173 -6.85 -1.32 -27.63
N ASP A 174 -5.82 -2.18 -27.69
CA ASP A 174 -5.95 -3.52 -28.25
C ASP A 174 -6.89 -4.40 -27.42
N ALA A 175 -6.82 -4.33 -26.08
CA ALA A 175 -7.73 -5.05 -25.19
C ALA A 175 -9.19 -4.65 -25.40
N LEU A 176 -9.48 -3.35 -25.60
CA LEU A 176 -10.83 -2.85 -25.86
C LEU A 176 -11.32 -3.16 -27.28
N ARG A 177 -10.45 -3.04 -28.29
CA ARG A 177 -10.78 -3.33 -29.70
C ARG A 177 -11.08 -4.81 -29.91
N ASP A 178 -10.24 -5.66 -29.33
CA ASP A 178 -10.26 -7.11 -29.55
C ASP A 178 -11.08 -7.86 -28.49
N GLU A 179 -11.67 -7.14 -27.52
CA GLU A 179 -12.38 -7.68 -26.35
C GLU A 179 -11.60 -8.84 -25.68
N SER A 180 -10.28 -8.69 -25.59
CA SER A 180 -9.36 -9.75 -25.17
C SER A 180 -8.94 -9.59 -23.69
N GLN A 181 -8.20 -10.57 -23.17
CA GLN A 181 -7.73 -10.60 -21.77
C GLN A 181 -8.84 -10.83 -20.72
N GLU A 182 -9.91 -11.55 -21.07
CA GLU A 182 -10.91 -11.99 -20.09
C GLU A 182 -10.24 -12.75 -18.94
N ILE A 183 -10.48 -12.30 -17.71
CA ILE A 183 -9.95 -12.94 -16.50
C ILE A 183 -10.93 -14.03 -16.08
N VAL A 184 -10.60 -15.28 -16.41
CA VAL A 184 -11.39 -16.45 -16.00
C VAL A 184 -10.92 -16.94 -14.63
N VAL A 185 -11.85 -16.98 -13.68
CA VAL A 185 -11.63 -17.55 -12.34
C VAL A 185 -12.57 -18.73 -12.17
N ASP A 186 -12.06 -19.85 -11.67
CA ASP A 186 -12.89 -21.00 -11.31
C ASP A 186 -14.04 -20.57 -10.37
N ARG A 187 -15.26 -21.02 -10.65
CA ARG A 187 -16.46 -20.53 -9.97
C ARG A 187 -16.44 -20.87 -8.48
N GLU A 188 -16.05 -22.09 -8.12
CA GLU A 188 -15.99 -22.51 -6.72
C GLU A 188 -14.89 -21.77 -5.96
N LEU A 189 -13.74 -21.55 -6.62
CA LEU A 189 -12.67 -20.73 -6.10
C LEU A 189 -13.12 -19.28 -5.86
N GLY A 190 -13.81 -18.69 -6.84
CA GLY A 190 -14.33 -17.33 -6.77
C GLY A 190 -15.28 -17.15 -5.59
N VAL A 191 -16.27 -18.04 -5.45
CA VAL A 191 -17.22 -18.02 -4.33
C VAL A 191 -16.50 -18.08 -2.98
N ARG A 192 -15.51 -18.96 -2.82
CA ARG A 192 -14.74 -19.05 -1.57
C ARG A 192 -13.87 -17.82 -1.32
N ALA A 193 -13.25 -17.26 -2.36
CA ALA A 193 -12.44 -16.05 -2.24
C ALA A 193 -13.28 -14.81 -1.89
N MET A 194 -14.56 -14.79 -2.28
CA MET A 194 -15.49 -13.72 -1.94
C MET A 194 -15.90 -13.70 -0.47
N VAL A 195 -15.92 -14.84 0.24
CA VAL A 195 -16.31 -14.89 1.67
C VAL A 195 -15.48 -13.92 2.54
N PRO A 196 -14.13 -14.00 2.58
CA PRO A 196 -13.34 -13.09 3.39
C PRO A 196 -13.23 -11.68 2.80
N LEU A 197 -13.42 -11.51 1.50
CA LEU A 197 -13.48 -10.19 0.86
C LEU A 197 -14.76 -9.46 1.27
N GLN A 198 -15.91 -10.13 1.20
CA GLN A 198 -17.19 -9.57 1.62
C GLN A 198 -17.15 -9.22 3.11
N ARG A 199 -16.53 -10.06 3.94
CA ARG A 199 -16.32 -9.77 5.37
C ARG A 199 -15.56 -8.46 5.60
N MET A 200 -14.53 -8.18 4.79
CA MET A 200 -13.81 -6.90 4.82
C MET A 200 -14.72 -5.72 4.47
N LEU A 201 -15.50 -5.85 3.39
CA LEU A 201 -16.40 -4.79 2.91
C LEU A 201 -17.53 -4.51 3.92
N ASP A 202 -18.08 -5.56 4.51
CA ASP A 202 -19.12 -5.46 5.53
C ASP A 202 -18.58 -4.78 6.78
N PHE A 203 -17.41 -5.20 7.28
CA PHE A 203 -16.75 -4.56 8.41
C PHE A 203 -16.49 -3.08 8.17
N ALA A 204 -15.97 -2.73 6.99
CA ALA A 204 -15.71 -1.34 6.64
C ALA A 204 -16.99 -0.49 6.62
N ARG A 205 -18.08 -1.03 6.08
CA ARG A 205 -19.38 -0.36 6.06
C ARG A 205 -19.92 -0.15 7.47
N ASP A 206 -19.83 -1.18 8.31
CA ASP A 206 -20.37 -1.16 9.68
C ASP A 206 -19.58 -0.18 10.57
N GLN A 207 -18.27 -0.04 10.34
CA GLN A 207 -17.39 0.91 11.04
C GLN A 207 -17.31 2.29 10.37
N GLN A 208 -18.11 2.56 9.32
CA GLN A 208 -18.08 3.79 8.53
C GLN A 208 -16.68 4.15 7.98
N LEU A 209 -15.85 3.15 7.73
CA LEU A 209 -14.52 3.31 7.18
C LEU A 209 -14.59 3.51 5.66
N SER A 210 -13.73 4.38 5.14
CA SER A 210 -13.61 4.63 3.70
C SER A 210 -12.92 3.43 3.01
N THR A 211 -13.67 2.39 2.67
CA THR A 211 -13.22 1.39 1.68
C THR A 211 -14.03 1.50 0.41
N ARG A 212 -13.40 1.94 -0.69
CA ARG A 212 -13.99 1.84 -2.02
C ARG A 212 -13.59 0.49 -2.62
N GLY A 213 -14.36 -0.55 -2.32
CA GLY A 213 -14.33 -1.81 -3.06
C GLY A 213 -15.63 -1.93 -3.85
N SER A 214 -15.57 -1.86 -5.18
CA SER A 214 -16.66 -2.33 -6.03
C SER A 214 -16.56 -3.86 -6.06
N ALA A 215 -17.47 -4.52 -5.36
CA ALA A 215 -17.72 -5.96 -5.53
C ALA A 215 -18.33 -6.23 -6.91
#